data_AF-A0A1Y1MV96-F1
#
_entry.id   AF-A0A1Y1MV96-F1
#
_cell.length_a   1.000
_cell.length_b   1.000
_cell.length_c   1.000
_cell.angle_alpha   90.00
_cell.angle_beta   90.00
_cell.angle_gamma   90.00
#
_symmetry.space_group_name_H-M   'P 1'
#
loop_
_entity.id
_entity.type
_entity.pdbx_description
1 polymer ?
#
loop_
_entity_poly.entity_id
_entity_poly.type
_entity_poly.pdbx_seq_one_letter_code
_entity_poly.pdbx_strand_id
1 'polypeptide(L)'
;EKENCVRTVNDNEIVQVVNTPTSSVSTRDYTADQEFRTKLLTAITHIKEQNDKIIALLDTKPSTCTFALSDNFPVTLPIKSDDELKLVEEHIASAQNLSHLISFFATLGGKDVVSKTNRILKHAITDGLSANYNFCGHKKKSFSDLKLKSAVVDAVQTTCTTNKKDVEDCIKVYLKHAPQRLARKKQ
;
A
#
# COMPACT_ATOMS: atom_id res chain seq x y z
N GLU A 1 -35.20 -4.62 -43.94
CA GLU A 1 -34.05 -3.75 -43.68
C GLU A 1 -32.91 -4.56 -43.07
N LYS A 2 -31.75 -4.53 -43.76
CA LYS A 2 -30.37 -4.70 -43.26
C LYS A 2 -30.01 -6.01 -42.53
N GLU A 3 -29.65 -7.02 -43.32
CA GLU A 3 -28.63 -8.01 -42.96
C GLU A 3 -27.25 -7.33 -42.92
N ASN A 4 -26.53 -7.43 -41.80
CA ASN A 4 -25.16 -6.92 -41.68
C ASN A 4 -24.17 -8.08 -41.79
N CYS A 5 -23.47 -8.08 -42.92
CA CYS A 5 -22.50 -9.08 -43.35
C CYS A 5 -21.19 -8.96 -42.55
N VAL A 6 -20.85 -10.01 -41.80
CA VAL A 6 -19.53 -10.19 -41.20
C VAL A 6 -18.55 -10.52 -42.33
N ARG A 7 -17.65 -9.58 -42.65
CA ARG A 7 -16.48 -9.84 -43.50
C ARG A 7 -15.23 -9.85 -42.65
N THR A 8 -14.72 -11.06 -42.45
CA THR A 8 -13.33 -11.36 -42.07
C THR A 8 -12.38 -10.72 -43.09
N VAL A 9 -11.48 -9.87 -42.64
CA VAL A 9 -10.40 -9.33 -43.48
C VAL A 9 -9.26 -10.34 -43.42
N ASN A 10 -9.04 -11.04 -44.54
CA ASN A 10 -7.88 -11.88 -44.73
C ASN A 10 -6.69 -10.99 -45.07
N ASP A 11 -5.69 -10.95 -44.17
CA ASP A 11 -4.35 -10.51 -44.48
C ASP A 11 -3.70 -11.55 -45.40
N ASN A 12 -3.62 -11.26 -46.70
CA ASN A 12 -2.59 -11.74 -47.62
C ASN A 12 -2.88 -11.20 -49.04
N GLU A 13 -2.49 -9.96 -49.29
CA GLU A 13 -2.32 -9.47 -50.66
C GLU A 13 -0.83 -9.17 -50.87
N ILE A 14 -0.13 -10.13 -51.48
CA ILE A 14 1.23 -9.95 -51.99
C ILE A 14 1.11 -9.02 -53.18
N VAL A 15 1.31 -7.71 -52.97
CA VAL A 15 1.43 -6.76 -54.07
C VAL A 15 2.78 -6.99 -54.74
N GLN A 16 2.73 -7.52 -55.97
CA GLN A 16 3.88 -7.62 -56.86
C GLN A 16 4.42 -6.22 -57.17
N VAL A 17 5.64 -5.93 -56.71
CA VAL A 17 6.37 -4.73 -57.12
C VAL A 17 6.89 -4.93 -58.53
N VAL A 18 6.29 -4.21 -59.48
CA VAL A 18 6.74 -4.10 -60.87
C VAL A 18 8.01 -3.26 -60.89
N ASN A 19 9.11 -3.86 -61.36
CA ASN A 19 10.38 -3.17 -61.60
C ASN A 19 10.34 -2.48 -62.98
N THR A 20 10.53 -1.17 -63.02
CA THR A 20 11.06 -0.47 -64.19
C THR A 20 12.05 0.64 -63.79
N PRO A 21 13.01 0.98 -64.67
CA PRO A 21 14.30 1.53 -64.26
C PRO A 21 14.36 3.07 -64.37
N THR A 22 15.39 3.61 -63.72
CA THR A 22 15.98 4.95 -63.93
C THR A 22 15.56 6.02 -62.93
N SER A 23 16.34 6.14 -61.87
CA SER A 23 16.77 7.42 -61.32
C SER A 23 18.11 7.21 -60.63
N SER A 24 19.12 7.96 -61.04
CA SER A 24 20.45 7.99 -60.43
C SER A 24 20.34 8.47 -58.98
N VAL A 25 20.14 7.55 -58.04
CA VAL A 25 20.07 7.85 -56.61
C VAL A 25 21.48 7.83 -56.05
N SER A 26 21.90 8.97 -55.53
CA SER A 26 23.14 9.18 -54.79
C SER A 26 23.22 8.16 -53.64
N THR A 27 24.15 7.22 -53.73
CA THR A 27 24.38 6.16 -52.72
C THR A 27 24.75 6.71 -51.33
N ARG A 28 25.06 8.01 -51.23
CA ARG A 28 25.31 8.71 -49.96
C ARG A 28 24.04 9.07 -49.18
N ASP A 29 22.90 9.23 -49.86
CA ASP A 29 21.65 9.65 -49.20
C ASP A 29 20.92 8.46 -48.56
N TYR A 30 21.09 7.27 -49.12
CA TYR A 30 20.45 6.03 -48.63
C TYR A 30 21.08 5.50 -47.33
N THR A 31 22.39 5.68 -47.15
CA THR A 31 23.11 5.23 -45.96
C THR A 31 22.81 6.11 -44.74
N ALA A 32 22.66 7.42 -44.94
CA ALA A 32 22.28 8.36 -43.90
C ALA A 32 20.83 8.14 -43.42
N ASP A 33 19.89 7.87 -44.33
CA ASP A 33 18.51 7.51 -43.98
C ASP A 33 18.46 6.19 -43.20
N GLN A 34 19.23 5.19 -43.61
CA GLN A 34 19.32 3.91 -42.88
C GLN A 34 19.94 4.08 -41.49
N GLU A 35 20.96 4.92 -41.35
CA GLU A 35 21.57 5.21 -40.05
C GLU A 35 20.58 5.96 -39.13
N PHE A 36 19.80 6.89 -39.67
CA PHE A 36 18.74 7.56 -38.91
C PHE A 36 17.64 6.59 -38.49
N ARG A 37 17.18 5.72 -39.41
CA ARG A 37 16.14 4.72 -39.15
C ARG A 37 16.58 3.71 -38.10
N THR A 38 17.82 3.24 -38.15
CA THR A 38 18.37 2.34 -37.12
C THR A 38 18.46 3.01 -35.76
N LYS A 39 18.99 4.24 -35.69
CA LYS A 39 19.00 5.03 -34.44
C LYS A 39 17.58 5.26 -33.88
N LEU A 40 16.62 5.57 -34.75
CA LEU A 40 15.22 5.74 -34.37
C LEU A 40 14.62 4.43 -33.85
N LEU A 41 14.88 3.30 -34.51
CA LEU A 41 14.40 1.99 -34.09
C LEU A 41 14.98 1.62 -32.72
N THR A 42 16.29 1.83 -32.52
CA THR A 42 16.94 1.62 -31.22
C THR A 42 16.33 2.49 -30.13
N ALA A 43 16.06 3.76 -30.41
CA ALA A 43 15.42 4.66 -29.45
C ALA A 43 13.99 4.19 -29.09
N ILE A 44 13.20 3.77 -30.08
CA ILE A 44 11.84 3.26 -29.85
C ILE A 44 11.87 1.96 -29.04
N THR A 45 12.77 1.03 -29.36
CA THR A 45 12.93 -0.21 -28.59
C THR A 45 13.30 0.10 -27.14
N HIS A 46 14.21 1.04 -26.92
CA HIS A 46 14.60 1.46 -25.58
C HIS A 46 13.44 2.11 -24.81
N ILE A 47 12.65 2.99 -25.45
CA ILE A 47 11.45 3.58 -24.83
C ILE A 47 10.43 2.50 -24.48
N LYS A 48 10.23 1.52 -25.37
CA LYS A 48 9.32 0.39 -25.14
C LYS A 48 9.77 -0.45 -23.93
N GLU A 49 11.05 -0.77 -23.83
CA GLU A 49 11.61 -1.45 -22.66
C GLU A 49 11.48 -0.63 -21.37
N GLN A 50 11.66 0.69 -21.44
CA GLN A 50 11.45 1.58 -20.30
C GLN A 50 9.98 1.58 -19.88
N ASN A 51 9.04 1.63 -20.82
CA ASN A 51 7.60 1.55 -20.54
C ASN A 51 7.22 0.21 -19.90
N ASP A 52 7.75 -0.90 -20.39
CA ASP A 52 7.53 -2.23 -19.80
C ASP A 52 8.03 -2.28 -18.34
N LYS A 53 9.20 -1.68 -18.07
CA LYS A 53 9.74 -1.54 -16.71
C LYS A 53 8.88 -0.64 -15.82
N ILE A 54 8.37 0.48 -16.35
CA ILE A 54 7.46 1.38 -15.63
C ILE A 54 6.18 0.64 -15.25
N ILE A 55 5.58 -0.10 -16.20
CA ILE A 55 4.38 -0.91 -15.94
C ILE A 55 4.66 -1.94 -14.85
N ALA A 56 5.76 -2.68 -14.93
CA ALA A 56 6.14 -3.64 -13.89
C ALA A 56 6.36 -2.98 -12.51
N LEU A 57 6.93 -1.77 -12.46
CA LEU A 57 7.08 -1.01 -11.22
C LEU A 57 5.74 -0.50 -10.66
N LEU A 58 4.77 -0.20 -11.52
CA LEU A 58 3.42 0.20 -11.13
C LEU A 58 2.58 -1.00 -10.68
N ASP A 59 2.75 -2.18 -11.28
CA ASP A 59 2.08 -3.41 -10.86
C ASP A 59 2.66 -3.95 -9.53
N THR A 60 3.97 -3.78 -9.31
CA THR A 60 4.64 -4.21 -8.07
C THR A 60 4.47 -3.24 -6.91
N LYS A 61 4.15 -1.98 -7.19
CA LYS A 61 3.85 -0.98 -6.17
C LYS A 61 2.33 -0.91 -6.02
N PRO A 62 1.73 -1.40 -4.92
CA PRO A 62 0.36 -1.03 -4.62
C PRO A 62 0.29 0.51 -4.60
N SER A 63 -0.54 1.00 -5.52
CA SER A 63 -0.82 2.39 -5.84
C SER A 63 -0.79 3.32 -4.63
N THR A 64 -0.29 4.54 -4.86
CA THR A 64 -0.36 5.72 -4.02
C THR A 64 -1.37 5.60 -2.87
N CYS A 65 -0.82 5.41 -1.68
CA CYS A 65 -1.54 4.89 -0.53
C CYS A 65 -2.53 5.88 0.08
N THR A 66 -3.77 5.91 -0.41
CA THR A 66 -4.92 6.21 0.44
C THR A 66 -5.28 4.93 1.18
N PHE A 67 -4.58 4.64 2.29
CA PHE A 67 -4.96 3.55 3.20
C PHE A 67 -6.21 3.98 3.97
N ALA A 68 -7.38 3.89 3.32
CA ALA A 68 -8.62 3.70 4.06
C ALA A 68 -8.58 2.30 4.67
N LEU A 69 -9.12 2.15 5.88
CA LEU A 69 -9.48 0.81 6.37
C LEU A 69 -10.37 0.18 5.32
N SER A 70 -10.08 -1.07 4.92
CA SER A 70 -10.89 -1.79 3.94
C SER A 70 -12.35 -1.72 4.35
N ASP A 71 -13.28 -1.56 3.39
CA ASP A 71 -14.72 -1.46 3.65
C ASP A 71 -15.30 -2.63 4.47
N ASN A 72 -14.55 -3.74 4.58
CA ASN A 72 -14.85 -4.93 5.37
C ASN A 72 -14.36 -4.88 6.83
N PHE A 73 -13.88 -3.74 7.34
CA PHE A 73 -13.43 -3.66 8.73
C PHE A 73 -14.64 -3.71 9.68
N PRO A 74 -14.68 -4.65 10.65
CA PRO A 74 -15.92 -5.02 11.35
C PRO A 74 -16.42 -3.96 12.34
N VAL A 75 -15.60 -2.98 12.72
CA VAL A 75 -15.89 -2.04 13.81
C VAL A 75 -15.47 -0.62 13.44
N THR A 76 -16.22 0.38 13.89
CA THR A 76 -15.76 1.77 13.79
C THR A 76 -14.64 2.07 14.79
N LEU A 77 -13.47 2.47 14.30
CA LEU A 77 -12.40 2.96 15.18
C LEU A 77 -12.73 4.34 15.74
N PRO A 78 -12.37 4.66 17.00
CA PRO A 78 -11.67 3.82 17.99
C PRO A 78 -12.59 2.84 18.74
N ILE A 79 -12.06 1.66 19.07
CA ILE A 79 -12.79 0.57 19.74
C ILE A 79 -13.22 0.97 21.15
N LYS A 80 -14.51 0.76 21.47
CA LYS A 80 -15.14 1.20 22.72
C LYS A 80 -15.40 0.03 23.67
N SER A 81 -15.74 -1.14 23.13
CA SER A 81 -16.13 -2.31 23.92
C SER A 81 -15.12 -3.46 23.81
N ASP A 82 -15.10 -4.31 24.83
CA ASP A 82 -14.36 -5.57 24.80
C ASP A 82 -14.89 -6.53 23.72
N ASP A 83 -16.19 -6.49 23.40
CA ASP A 83 -16.77 -7.36 22.38
C ASP A 83 -16.37 -6.93 20.97
N GLU A 84 -16.34 -5.62 20.72
CA GLU A 84 -15.78 -5.05 19.49
C GLU A 84 -14.29 -5.42 19.33
N LEU A 85 -13.54 -5.40 20.43
CA LEU A 85 -12.12 -5.81 20.40
C LEU A 85 -11.95 -7.27 20.00
N LYS A 86 -12.82 -8.19 20.47
CA LYS A 86 -12.79 -9.61 20.06
C LYS A 86 -13.03 -9.77 18.57
N LEU A 87 -14.01 -9.05 18.01
CA LEU A 87 -14.30 -9.07 16.57
C LEU A 87 -13.10 -8.59 15.75
N VAL A 88 -12.44 -7.53 16.21
CA VAL A 88 -11.22 -7.03 15.56
C VAL A 88 -10.09 -8.04 15.66
N GLU A 89 -9.87 -8.66 16.83
CA GLU A 89 -8.83 -9.69 17.03
C GLU A 89 -9.06 -10.94 16.15
N GLU A 90 -10.31 -11.36 15.96
CA GLU A 90 -10.67 -12.44 15.05
C GLU A 90 -10.45 -12.04 13.59
N HIS A 91 -10.84 -10.83 13.20
CA HIS A 91 -10.65 -10.34 11.84
C HIS A 91 -9.16 -10.20 11.47
N ILE A 92 -8.33 -9.67 12.38
CA ILE A 92 -6.87 -9.54 12.18
C ILE A 92 -6.12 -10.84 12.44
N ALA A 93 -6.83 -11.95 12.69
CA ALA A 93 -6.19 -13.25 12.76
C ALA A 93 -5.63 -13.69 11.40
N SER A 94 -6.23 -13.21 10.30
CA SER A 94 -5.69 -13.35 8.95
C SER A 94 -4.50 -12.41 8.74
N ALA A 95 -3.41 -12.94 8.19
CA ALA A 95 -2.18 -12.18 7.91
C ALA A 95 -2.42 -11.00 6.95
N GLN A 96 -3.35 -11.14 6.01
CA GLN A 96 -3.69 -10.07 5.06
C GLN A 96 -4.36 -8.89 5.78
N ASN A 97 -5.35 -9.17 6.63
CA ASN A 97 -6.05 -8.14 7.40
C ASN A 97 -5.13 -7.46 8.41
N LEU A 98 -4.22 -8.23 9.02
CA LEU A 98 -3.18 -7.67 9.88
C LEU A 98 -2.28 -6.70 9.12
N SER A 99 -1.80 -7.08 7.93
CA SER A 99 -0.97 -6.23 7.06
C SER A 99 -1.69 -4.94 6.65
N HIS A 100 -2.99 -5.02 6.33
CA HIS A 100 -3.80 -3.85 6.04
C HIS A 100 -3.92 -2.92 7.26
N LEU A 101 -4.15 -3.47 8.45
CA LEU A 101 -4.22 -2.68 9.69
C LEU A 101 -2.87 -2.03 10.03
N ILE A 102 -1.77 -2.76 9.88
CA ILE A 102 -0.41 -2.24 10.06
C ILE A 102 -0.17 -1.08 9.10
N SER A 103 -0.54 -1.23 7.84
CA SER A 103 -0.36 -0.19 6.82
C SER A 103 -1.22 1.05 7.12
N PHE A 104 -2.47 0.86 7.55
CA PHE A 104 -3.33 1.94 8.04
C PHE A 104 -2.67 2.68 9.21
N PHE A 105 -2.19 1.96 10.23
CA PHE A 105 -1.48 2.58 11.36
C PHE A 105 -0.14 3.21 10.97
N ALA A 106 0.53 2.71 9.94
CA ALA A 106 1.75 3.30 9.42
C ALA A 106 1.49 4.70 8.84
N THR A 107 0.31 4.93 8.24
CA THR A 107 -0.08 6.27 7.75
C THR A 107 -0.30 7.29 8.86
N LEU A 108 -0.57 6.84 10.09
CA LEU A 108 -0.72 7.73 11.24
C LEU A 108 0.65 8.31 11.59
N GLY A 109 0.89 9.55 11.13
CA GLY A 109 2.18 10.22 11.29
C GLY A 109 2.54 10.55 12.74
N GLY A 110 3.80 10.90 12.95
CA GLY A 110 4.35 11.34 14.22
C GLY A 110 5.84 11.61 14.06
N LYS A 111 6.36 12.63 14.75
CA LYS A 111 7.77 13.00 14.67
C LYS A 111 8.64 11.98 15.39
N ASP A 112 8.20 11.59 16.59
CA ASP A 112 8.93 10.71 17.51
C ASP A 112 8.16 9.41 17.74
N VAL A 113 8.87 8.36 18.16
CA VAL A 113 8.30 7.03 18.48
C VAL A 113 7.13 7.18 19.46
N VAL A 114 7.33 7.95 20.54
CA VAL A 114 6.30 8.21 21.57
C VAL A 114 5.05 8.83 20.96
N SER A 115 5.21 9.90 20.17
CA SER A 115 4.10 10.62 19.56
C SER A 115 3.34 9.74 18.57
N LYS A 116 4.06 8.95 17.77
CA LYS A 116 3.48 8.03 16.79
C LYS A 116 2.70 6.91 17.47
N THR A 117 3.31 6.22 18.43
CA THR A 117 2.64 5.18 19.22
C THR A 117 1.39 5.71 19.91
N ASN A 118 1.48 6.87 20.55
CA ASN A 118 0.32 7.49 21.21
C ASN A 118 -0.79 7.86 20.22
N ARG A 119 -0.43 8.32 19.02
CA ARG A 119 -1.42 8.65 17.98
C ARG A 119 -2.11 7.40 17.47
N ILE A 120 -1.36 6.34 17.18
CA ILE A 120 -1.92 5.04 16.79
C ILE A 120 -2.88 4.53 17.86
N LEU A 121 -2.46 4.49 19.13
CA LEU A 121 -3.30 3.98 20.22
C LEU A 121 -4.58 4.79 20.41
N LYS A 122 -4.55 6.11 20.24
CA LYS A 122 -5.74 6.98 20.28
C LYS A 122 -6.75 6.66 19.17
N HIS A 123 -6.26 6.24 18.01
CA HIS A 123 -7.12 5.81 16.90
C HIS A 123 -7.55 4.35 17.05
N ALA A 124 -6.76 3.49 17.68
CA ALA A 124 -7.08 2.09 17.86
C ALA A 124 -8.14 1.85 18.94
N ILE A 125 -7.95 2.40 20.15
CA ILE A 125 -8.77 2.10 21.31
C ILE A 125 -9.13 3.38 22.09
N THR A 126 -10.33 3.40 22.68
CA THR A 126 -10.75 4.51 23.54
C THR A 126 -10.02 4.51 24.89
N ASP A 127 -9.99 5.67 25.55
CA ASP A 127 -9.43 5.79 26.91
C ASP A 127 -10.22 4.95 27.93
N GLY A 128 -11.52 4.77 27.73
CA GLY A 128 -12.37 3.91 28.56
C GLY A 128 -11.94 2.45 28.49
N LEU A 129 -11.75 1.92 27.27
CA LEU A 129 -11.23 0.57 27.06
C LEU A 129 -9.80 0.46 27.58
N SER A 130 -8.93 1.42 27.22
CA SER A 130 -7.52 1.45 27.66
C SER A 130 -7.38 1.40 29.19
N ALA A 131 -8.31 1.99 29.94
CA ALA A 131 -8.28 1.98 31.40
C ALA A 131 -8.52 0.59 32.00
N ASN A 132 -9.14 -0.34 31.27
CA ASN A 132 -9.39 -1.72 31.70
C ASN A 132 -8.23 -2.68 31.39
N TYR A 133 -7.21 -2.20 30.69
CA TYR A 133 -6.04 -2.98 30.27
C TYR A 133 -4.78 -2.55 31.00
N ASN A 134 -3.84 -3.48 31.14
CA ASN A 134 -2.45 -3.22 31.47
C ASN A 134 -1.56 -3.98 30.47
N PHE A 135 -0.25 -3.72 30.48
CA PHE A 135 0.62 -4.39 29.52
C PHE A 135 0.77 -5.90 29.81
N CYS A 136 1.02 -6.30 31.07
CA CYS A 136 1.35 -7.70 31.45
C CYS A 136 0.22 -8.53 32.08
N GLY A 137 -1.01 -8.03 32.20
CA GLY A 137 -2.16 -8.86 32.61
C GLY A 137 -2.41 -9.11 34.11
N HIS A 138 -1.71 -8.49 35.06
CA HIS A 138 -1.83 -8.88 36.48
C HIS A 138 -3.21 -8.65 37.14
N LYS A 139 -3.67 -7.39 37.25
CA LYS A 139 -4.98 -7.03 37.85
C LYS A 139 -6.05 -6.66 36.82
N LYS A 140 -5.61 -6.52 35.58
CA LYS A 140 -6.35 -6.02 34.42
C LYS A 140 -6.02 -6.91 33.24
N LYS A 141 -6.79 -6.82 32.17
CA LYS A 141 -6.55 -7.63 30.96
C LYS A 141 -5.20 -7.28 30.34
N SER A 142 -4.52 -8.31 29.84
CA SER A 142 -3.21 -8.19 29.21
C SER A 142 -3.34 -7.60 27.80
N PHE A 143 -2.65 -6.50 27.55
CA PHE A 143 -2.52 -5.94 26.20
C PHE A 143 -1.39 -6.61 25.41
N SER A 144 -0.39 -7.21 26.09
CA SER A 144 0.71 -7.89 25.40
C SER A 144 0.27 -9.08 24.55
N ASP A 145 -0.85 -9.69 24.93
CA ASP A 145 -1.34 -10.95 24.36
C ASP A 145 -2.22 -10.72 23.13
N LEU A 146 -2.60 -9.46 22.87
CA LEU A 146 -3.43 -9.07 21.73
C LEU A 146 -2.60 -8.95 20.45
N LYS A 147 -3.16 -9.38 19.32
CA LYS A 147 -2.58 -9.16 17.98
C LYS A 147 -2.57 -7.68 17.61
N LEU A 148 -3.47 -6.89 18.19
CA LEU A 148 -3.43 -5.44 18.09
C LEU A 148 -2.09 -4.88 18.58
N LYS A 149 -1.45 -5.47 19.59
CA LYS A 149 -0.11 -5.05 20.04
C LYS A 149 0.93 -5.23 18.95
N SER A 150 0.98 -6.39 18.31
CA SER A 150 1.90 -6.63 17.18
C SER A 150 1.63 -5.65 16.05
N ALA A 151 0.37 -5.39 15.71
CA ALA A 151 0.00 -4.44 14.67
C ALA A 151 0.56 -3.04 14.94
N VAL A 152 0.46 -2.56 16.19
CA VAL A 152 1.00 -1.26 16.60
C VAL A 152 2.52 -1.24 16.53
N VAL A 153 3.20 -2.28 17.02
CA VAL A 153 4.66 -2.37 16.99
C VAL A 153 5.18 -2.35 15.55
N ASP A 154 4.63 -3.21 14.69
CA ASP A 154 5.06 -3.35 13.30
C ASP A 154 4.78 -2.07 12.49
N ALA A 155 3.66 -1.39 12.76
CA ALA A 155 3.33 -0.12 12.13
C ALA A 155 4.31 1.01 12.50
N VAL A 156 4.84 1.01 13.73
CA VAL A 156 5.86 1.98 14.15
C VAL A 156 7.22 1.63 13.57
N GLN A 157 7.60 0.35 13.56
CA GLN A 157 8.88 -0.10 13.01
C GLN A 157 8.99 0.08 11.50
N THR A 158 7.88 -0.01 10.76
CA THR A 158 7.85 0.25 9.31
C THR A 158 8.24 1.70 8.98
N THR A 159 7.95 2.65 9.87
CA THR A 159 8.14 4.09 9.61
C THR A 159 9.32 4.71 10.36
N CYS A 160 9.73 4.10 11.48
CA CYS A 160 10.74 4.62 12.37
C CYS A 160 11.73 3.51 12.71
N THR A 161 13.02 3.79 12.58
CA THR A 161 14.09 2.86 13.00
C THR A 161 14.18 2.85 14.52
N THR A 162 13.40 1.99 15.17
CA THR A 162 13.31 1.88 16.64
C THR A 162 13.28 0.42 17.10
N ASN A 163 13.71 0.18 18.34
CA ASN A 163 13.61 -1.13 18.93
C ASN A 163 12.16 -1.44 19.36
N LYS A 164 11.77 -2.71 19.34
CA LYS A 164 10.45 -3.17 19.79
C LYS A 164 10.19 -2.78 21.25
N LYS A 165 11.22 -2.88 22.08
CA LYS A 165 11.16 -2.55 23.52
C LYS A 165 10.75 -1.09 23.76
N ASP A 166 11.27 -0.16 22.97
CA ASP A 166 10.97 1.27 23.12
C ASP A 166 9.50 1.55 22.81
N VAL A 167 8.95 0.90 21.78
CA VAL A 167 7.53 0.98 21.43
C VAL A 167 6.66 0.37 22.53
N GLU A 168 7.05 -0.79 23.06
CA GLU A 168 6.35 -1.44 24.17
C GLU A 168 6.35 -0.58 25.44
N ASP A 169 7.46 0.09 25.75
CA ASP A 169 7.55 1.00 26.88
C ASP A 169 6.65 2.23 26.69
N CYS A 170 6.53 2.74 25.46
CA CYS A 170 5.54 3.78 25.12
C CYS A 170 4.10 3.28 25.34
N ILE A 171 3.78 2.06 24.92
CA ILE A 171 2.46 1.44 25.14
C ILE A 171 2.17 1.31 26.64
N LYS A 172 3.14 0.84 27.44
CA LYS A 172 3.01 0.73 28.91
C LYS A 172 2.67 2.07 29.53
N VAL A 173 3.41 3.13 29.18
CA VAL A 173 3.16 4.49 29.68
C VAL A 173 1.78 4.98 29.24
N TYR A 174 1.39 4.73 27.99
CA TYR A 174 0.06 5.09 27.49
C TYR A 174 -1.07 4.42 28.28
N LEU A 175 -0.99 3.11 28.53
CA LEU A 175 -2.01 2.38 29.31
C LEU A 175 -2.03 2.81 30.78
N LYS A 176 -0.86 3.07 31.39
CA LYS A 176 -0.74 3.55 32.78
C LYS A 176 -1.52 4.85 32.99
N HIS A 177 -1.44 5.79 32.05
CA HIS A 177 -2.12 7.09 32.16
C HIS A 177 -3.56 7.10 31.65
N ALA A 178 -4.10 5.97 31.14
CA ALA A 178 -5.45 5.90 30.61
C ALA A 178 -6.55 6.35 31.61
N PRO A 179 -6.54 5.92 32.89
CA PRO A 179 -7.54 6.39 33.86
C PRO A 179 -7.49 7.90 34.09
N GLN A 180 -6.27 8.47 34.12
CA GLN A 180 -6.08 9.92 34.28
C GLN A 180 -6.58 10.69 33.06
N ARG A 181 -6.34 10.18 31.84
CA ARG A 181 -6.88 10.79 30.60
C ARG A 181 -8.40 10.73 30.56
N LEU A 182 -8.98 9.60 30.97
CA LEU A 182 -10.43 9.42 31.04
C LEU A 182 -11.08 10.42 32.02
N ALA A 183 -10.46 10.63 33.19
CA ALA A 183 -10.96 11.59 34.19
C ALA A 183 -10.93 13.03 33.67
N ARG A 184 -9.84 13.44 32.99
CA ARG A 184 -9.70 14.79 32.40
C ARG A 184 -10.71 15.10 31.31
N LYS A 185 -11.20 14.08 30.59
CA LYS A 185 -12.17 14.25 29.49
C LYS A 185 -13.61 14.41 29.98
N LYS A 186 -13.89 14.12 31.25
CA LYS A 186 -15.21 14.28 31.88
C LYS A 186 -15.40 15.65 32.56
N GLN A 187 -14.34 16.43 32.67
CA GLN A 187 -14.34 17.82 33.14
C GLN A 187 -14.54 18.75 31.94
#